data_AF-A0A3M2VU76-F1
#
_entry.id   AF-A0A3M2VU76-F1
#
_cell.length_a   1.000
_cell.length_b   1.000
_cell.length_c   1.000
_cell.angle_alpha   90.00
_cell.angle_beta   90.00
_cell.angle_gamma   90.00
#
_symmetry.space_group_name_H-M   'P 1'
#
loop_
_entity.id
_entity.type
_entity.pdbx_description
1 polymer ?
#
loop_
_entity_poly.entity_id
_entity_poly.type
_entity_poly.pdbx_seq_one_letter_code
_entity_poly.pdbx_strand_id
1 'polypeptide(L)'
;MAANVDLIVIVFAPMPEPHANLIDRYLVAAEHAGIHPLLLLNKADLIDEQNAPALNALLAVYRTLGYPVLEVSAHQGDGMQSLQSQLDGHISVFVGQSGV
;
A
#
# COMPACT_ATOMS: atom_id res chain seq x y z
N MET A 1 -8.53 -8.24 18.27
CA MET A 1 -7.07 -8.33 18.42
C MET A 1 -6.61 -9.52 17.62
N ALA A 2 -5.80 -9.31 16.58
CA ALA A 2 -5.18 -10.40 15.84
C ALA A 2 -3.86 -10.75 16.55
N ALA A 3 -3.60 -12.04 16.78
CA ALA A 3 -2.31 -12.52 17.26
C ALA A 3 -1.51 -13.03 16.05
N ASN A 4 -0.19 -12.83 16.06
CA ASN A 4 0.76 -13.29 15.03
C ASN A 4 0.69 -12.60 13.65
N VAL A 5 0.19 -11.36 13.55
CA VAL A 5 0.34 -10.58 12.30
C VAL A 5 1.78 -10.10 12.18
N ASP A 6 2.42 -10.39 11.04
CA ASP A 6 3.80 -10.01 10.74
C ASP A 6 3.91 -9.10 9.50
N LEU A 7 2.83 -8.97 8.71
CA LEU A 7 2.73 -8.05 7.58
C LEU A 7 1.45 -7.19 7.68
N ILE A 8 1.60 -5.88 7.54
CA ILE A 8 0.49 -4.94 7.36
C ILE A 8 0.51 -4.36 5.96
N VAL A 9 -0.54 -4.64 5.21
CA VAL A 9 -0.72 -4.16 3.84
C VAL A 9 -1.59 -2.91 3.87
N ILE A 10 -0.97 -1.77 3.64
CA ILE A 10 -1.63 -0.45 3.62
C ILE A 10 -2.10 -0.19 2.20
N VAL A 11 -3.39 -0.36 1.97
CA VAL A 11 -4.03 -0.22 0.67
C VAL A 11 -4.56 1.19 0.46
N PHE A 12 -4.26 1.76 -0.69
CA PHE A 12 -4.80 3.02 -1.18
C PHE A 12 -4.97 2.97 -2.70
N ALA A 13 -5.65 3.96 -3.27
CA ALA A 13 -5.90 4.06 -4.71
C ALA A 13 -5.52 5.46 -5.21
N PRO A 14 -5.35 5.66 -6.53
CA PRO A 14 -5.15 6.99 -7.10
C PRO A 14 -6.34 7.92 -6.85
N MET A 15 -7.54 7.35 -6.73
CA MET A 15 -8.79 8.08 -6.50
C MET A 15 -9.71 7.35 -5.49
N PRO A 16 -10.32 8.08 -4.53
CA PRO A 16 -10.07 9.49 -4.19
C PRO A 16 -8.60 9.71 -3.77
N GLU A 17 -8.13 10.96 -3.83
CA GLU A 17 -6.71 11.27 -3.61
C GLU A 17 -6.22 10.67 -2.27
N PRO A 18 -5.11 9.91 -2.28
CA PRO A 18 -4.63 9.24 -1.08
C PRO A 18 -4.15 10.25 -0.04
N HIS A 19 -4.59 10.07 1.20
CA HIS A 19 -4.19 10.95 2.30
C HIS A 19 -2.86 10.47 2.91
N ALA A 20 -1.76 11.18 2.66
CA ALA A 20 -0.44 10.89 3.22
C ALA A 20 -0.47 10.69 4.76
N ASN A 21 -1.17 11.58 5.48
CA ASN A 21 -1.33 11.48 6.94
C ASN A 21 -1.93 10.14 7.40
N LEU A 22 -2.78 9.49 6.61
CA LEU A 22 -3.33 8.19 6.98
C LEU A 22 -2.31 7.08 6.78
N ILE A 23 -1.56 7.12 5.67
CA ILE A 23 -0.46 6.20 5.39
C ILE A 23 0.57 6.30 6.51
N ASP A 24 0.99 7.51 6.86
CA ASP A 24 1.97 7.77 7.92
C ASP A 24 1.54 7.21 9.27
N ARG A 25 0.24 7.35 9.62
CA ARG A 25 -0.30 6.79 10.87
C ARG A 25 -0.23 5.27 10.91
N TYR A 26 -0.48 4.59 9.80
CA TYR A 26 -0.33 3.14 9.72
C TYR A 26 1.13 2.72 9.76
N LEU A 27 2.02 3.45 9.08
CA LEU A 27 3.47 3.19 9.15
C LEU A 27 3.98 3.33 10.59
N VAL A 28 3.62 4.41 11.30
CA VAL A 28 3.99 4.59 12.71
C VAL A 28 3.46 3.45 13.58
N ALA A 29 2.21 3.02 13.37
CA ALA A 29 1.64 1.90 14.12
C ALA A 29 2.34 0.57 13.83
N ALA A 30 2.70 0.33 12.56
CA ALA A 30 3.41 -0.87 12.11
C ALA A 30 4.80 -0.96 12.76
N GLU A 31 5.57 0.13 12.65
CA GLU A 31 6.92 0.24 13.22
C GLU A 31 6.89 0.08 14.75
N HIS A 32 5.91 0.71 15.42
CA HIS A 32 5.76 0.57 16.87
C HIS A 32 5.41 -0.86 17.30
N ALA A 33 4.66 -1.60 16.47
CA ALA A 33 4.29 -2.98 16.73
C ALA A 33 5.35 -4.00 16.25
N GLY A 34 6.42 -3.56 15.57
CA GLY A 34 7.40 -4.45 14.96
C GLY A 34 6.85 -5.29 13.80
N ILE A 35 5.81 -4.80 13.12
CA ILE A 35 5.15 -5.46 11.99
C ILE A 35 5.68 -4.84 10.70
N HIS A 36 6.00 -5.66 9.69
CA HIS A 36 6.50 -5.15 8.42
C HIS A 36 5.38 -4.46 7.63
N PRO A 37 5.56 -3.20 7.19
CA PRO A 37 4.59 -2.54 6.35
C PRO A 37 4.85 -2.77 4.85
N LEU A 38 3.78 -2.97 4.09
CA LEU A 38 3.74 -2.96 2.63
C LEU A 38 2.74 -1.93 2.14
N LEU A 39 3.19 -0.98 1.33
CA LEU A 39 2.32 -0.02 0.66
C LEU A 39 1.78 -0.65 -0.64
N LEU A 40 0.47 -0.74 -0.75
CA LEU A 40 -0.22 -1.31 -1.92
C LEU A 40 -1.10 -0.25 -2.58
N LEU A 41 -0.64 0.28 -3.72
CA LEU A 41 -1.47 1.10 -4.59
C LEU A 41 -2.33 0.17 -5.47
N ASN A 42 -3.62 0.07 -5.16
CA ASN A 42 -4.59 -0.62 -5.99
C ASN A 42 -5.19 0.32 -7.05
N LYS A 43 -5.83 -0.26 -8.07
CA LYS A 43 -6.45 0.47 -9.19
C LYS A 43 -5.45 1.31 -9.98
N ALA A 44 -4.25 0.78 -10.18
CA ALA A 44 -3.20 1.44 -10.96
C ALA A 44 -3.63 1.76 -12.41
N ASP A 45 -4.66 1.08 -12.91
CA ASP A 45 -5.31 1.36 -14.19
C ASP A 45 -6.03 2.73 -14.25
N LEU A 46 -6.29 3.37 -13.10
CA LEU A 46 -6.90 4.69 -13.01
C LEU A 46 -5.88 5.84 -12.94
N ILE A 47 -4.58 5.54 -13.07
CA ILE A 47 -3.53 6.56 -13.13
C ILE A 47 -3.58 7.25 -14.50
N ASP A 48 -3.63 8.57 -14.48
CA ASP A 48 -3.67 9.40 -15.68
C ASP A 48 -2.69 10.57 -15.58
N GLU A 49 -2.58 11.38 -16.64
CA GLU A 49 -1.66 12.52 -16.69
C GLU A 49 -1.96 13.58 -15.63
N GLN A 50 -3.18 13.62 -15.09
CA GLN A 50 -3.60 14.61 -14.11
C GLN A 50 -3.18 14.20 -12.69
N ASN A 51 -3.35 12.93 -12.33
CA ASN A 51 -3.05 12.43 -10.99
C ASN A 51 -1.63 11.88 -10.83
N ALA A 52 -0.99 11.43 -11.92
CA ALA A 52 0.32 10.78 -11.87
C ALA A 52 1.43 11.65 -11.23
N PRO A 53 1.54 12.97 -11.49
CA PRO A 53 2.61 13.77 -10.89
C PRO A 53 2.54 13.81 -9.35
N ALA A 54 1.35 14.04 -8.80
CA ALA A 54 1.14 14.10 -7.35
C ALA A 54 1.35 12.72 -6.70
N LEU A 55 0.80 11.67 -7.33
CA LEU A 55 0.94 10.30 -6.84
C LEU A 55 2.41 9.83 -6.87
N ASN A 56 3.13 10.10 -7.95
CA ASN A 56 4.55 9.75 -8.06
C ASN A 56 5.41 10.48 -7.02
N ALA A 57 5.12 11.75 -6.74
CA ALA A 57 5.79 12.50 -5.69
C ALA A 57 5.54 11.88 -4.30
N LEU A 58 4.30 11.48 -4.01
CA LEU A 58 3.95 10.79 -2.78
C LEU A 58 4.68 9.44 -2.64
N LEU A 59 4.63 8.59 -3.67
CA LEU A 59 5.27 7.28 -3.66
C LEU A 59 6.80 7.38 -3.56
N ALA A 60 7.39 8.40 -4.19
CA ALA A 60 8.83 8.64 -4.13
C ALA A 60 9.31 8.86 -2.68
N VAL A 61 8.54 9.61 -1.87
CA VAL A 61 8.86 9.82 -0.45
C VAL A 61 9.00 8.48 0.28
N TYR A 62 7.99 7.62 0.15
CA TYR A 62 8.00 6.33 0.84
C TYR A 62 9.07 5.36 0.32
N ARG A 63 9.32 5.36 -1.00
CA ARG A 63 10.42 4.58 -1.60
C ARG A 63 11.78 5.04 -1.09
N THR A 64 12.00 6.35 -0.96
CA THR A 64 13.25 6.91 -0.41
C THR A 64 13.44 6.54 1.07
N LEU A 65 12.35 6.41 1.83
CA LEU A 65 12.38 5.92 3.21
C LEU A 65 12.62 4.41 3.32
N GLY A 66 12.65 3.67 2.20
CA GLY A 66 12.90 2.24 2.16
C GLY A 66 11.64 1.37 2.30
N TYR A 67 10.45 1.96 2.27
CA TYR A 67 9.21 1.18 2.33
C TYR A 67 8.94 0.48 1.00
N PRO A 68 8.58 -0.82 1.01
CA PRO A 68 8.17 -1.51 -0.20
C PRO A 68 6.84 -0.96 -0.68
N VAL A 69 6.78 -0.65 -1.99
CA VAL A 69 5.59 -0.15 -2.67
C VAL A 69 5.28 -1.09 -3.83
N LEU A 70 4.07 -1.62 -3.85
CA LEU A 70 3.53 -2.37 -4.98
C LEU A 70 2.37 -1.62 -5.61
N GLU A 71 2.34 -1.63 -6.94
CA GLU A 71 1.25 -1.10 -7.74
C GLU A 71 0.52 -2.28 -8.39
N VAL A 72 -0.81 -2.34 -8.23
CA VAL A 72 -1.65 -3.42 -8.72
C VAL A 72 -2.93 -2.88 -9.34
N SER A 73 -3.48 -3.65 -10.28
CA SER A 73 -4.88 -3.50 -10.69
C SER A 73 -5.60 -4.81 -10.41
N ALA A 74 -6.39 -4.84 -9.34
CA ALA A 74 -7.20 -6.03 -9.03
C ALA A 74 -8.20 -6.38 -10.15
N HIS A 75 -8.60 -5.39 -10.95
CA HIS A 75 -9.53 -5.59 -12.08
C HIS A 75 -8.84 -6.19 -13.30
N GLN A 76 -7.62 -5.73 -13.62
CA GLN A 76 -6.86 -6.22 -14.78
C GLN A 76 -5.97 -7.42 -14.45
N GLY A 77 -5.72 -7.69 -13.17
CA GLY A 77 -4.83 -8.74 -12.69
C GLY A 77 -3.36 -8.31 -12.62
N ASP A 78 -3.04 -7.07 -13.02
CA ASP A 78 -1.67 -6.57 -13.05
C ASP A 78 -1.08 -6.46 -11.64
N GLY A 79 0.17 -6.91 -11.50
CA GLY A 79 0.91 -6.90 -10.22
C GLY A 79 0.42 -7.91 -9.18
N MET A 80 -0.66 -8.67 -9.45
CA MET A 80 -1.21 -9.63 -8.49
C MET A 80 -0.28 -10.79 -8.17
N GLN A 81 0.58 -11.20 -9.11
CA GLN A 81 1.58 -12.23 -8.85
C GLN A 81 2.65 -11.73 -7.86
N SER A 82 3.13 -10.50 -8.04
CA SER A 82 4.07 -9.87 -7.11
C SER A 82 3.46 -9.68 -5.73
N LEU A 83 2.18 -9.29 -5.66
CA LEU A 83 1.45 -9.23 -4.40
C LEU A 83 1.37 -10.61 -3.74
N GLN A 84 0.99 -11.66 -4.46
CA GLN A 84 0.95 -13.02 -3.92
C GLN A 84 2.30 -13.46 -3.35
N SER A 85 3.40 -13.17 -4.04
CA SER A 85 4.75 -13.49 -3.55
C SER A 85 5.14 -12.70 -2.29
N GLN A 86 4.65 -11.48 -2.10
CA GLN A 86 4.87 -10.71 -0.86
C GLN A 86 4.02 -11.21 0.31
N LEU A 87 2.85 -11.78 0.05
CA LEU A 87 1.95 -12.31 1.08
C LEU A 87 2.32 -13.74 1.50
N ASP A 88 3.02 -14.48 0.65
CA ASP A 88 3.33 -15.89 0.90
C ASP A 88 4.20 -16.05 2.16
N GLY A 89 3.80 -16.98 3.03
CA GLY A 89 4.47 -17.20 4.31
C GLY A 89 4.16 -16.19 5.42
N HIS A 90 3.33 -15.17 5.17
CA HIS A 90 2.99 -14.12 6.12
C HIS A 90 1.51 -14.15 6.56
N ILE A 91 1.25 -13.86 7.84
CA ILE A 91 -0.09 -13.54 8.34
C ILE A 91 -0.30 -12.05 8.15
N SER A 92 -1.00 -11.73 7.06
CA SER A 92 -1.17 -10.35 6.62
C SER A 92 -2.49 -9.74 7.08
N VAL A 93 -2.47 -8.46 7.45
CA VAL A 93 -3.68 -7.66 7.66
C VAL A 93 -3.75 -6.53 6.62
N PHE A 94 -4.92 -6.35 6.01
CA PHE A 94 -5.17 -5.28 5.06
C PHE A 94 -5.83 -4.10 5.79
N VAL A 95 -5.27 -2.92 5.65
CA VAL A 95 -5.79 -1.66 6.20
C VAL A 95 -5.82 -0.61 5.10
N GLY A 96 -6.75 0.34 5.15
CA GLY A 96 -6.88 1.34 4.10
C GLY A 96 -8.15 2.16 4.21
N GLN A 97 -8.36 3.08 3.27
CA GLN A 97 -9.63 3.79 3.14
C GLN A 97 -10.72 2.84 2.60
N SER A 98 -12.00 3.13 2.89
CA SER A 98 -13.09 2.32 2.34
C SER A 98 -13.16 2.49 0.82
N GLY A 99 -13.25 1.37 0.09
CA GLY A 99 -13.45 1.38 -1.37
C GLY A 99 -12.19 1.54 -2.22
N VAL A 100 -11.00 1.32 -1.65
CA VAL A 100 -9.71 1.26 -2.38
C VAL A 100 -9.50 -0.06 -3.10
#